data_AF-A0A2V7EXQ2-F1
#
_entry.id   AF-A0A2V7EXQ2-F1
#
_cell.length_a   1.000
_cell.length_b   1.000
_cell.length_c   1.000
_cell.angle_alpha   90.00
_cell.angle_beta   90.00
_cell.angle_gamma   90.00
#
_symmetry.space_group_name_H-M   'P 1'
#
loop_
_entity.id
_entity.type
_entity.pdbx_description
1 polymer ?
#
loop_
_entity_poly.entity_id
_entity_poly.type
_entity_poly.pdbx_seq_one_letter_code
_entity_poly.pdbx_strand_id
1 'polypeptide(L)'
;MVGASWLYNVEAYRRLFPSSYLATARATPHCFQHLPLWGQFLDRHGAVREKPARDFLDRLEHQSSVDGLDRCFPFQALSVEAPAQHFYDFYGLS
;
A
#
# COMPACT_ATOMS: atom_id res chain seq x y z
N MET A 1 2.55 17.54 -1.42
CA MET A 1 3.15 16.21 -1.68
C MET A 1 2.03 15.20 -1.70
N VAL A 2 1.93 14.40 -2.76
CA VAL A 2 0.91 13.34 -2.91
C VAL A 2 1.63 12.03 -3.18
N GLY A 3 1.12 10.92 -2.62
CA GLY A 3 1.69 9.60 -2.84
C GLY A 3 0.63 8.51 -2.77
N ALA A 4 0.83 7.44 -3.51
CA ALA A 4 -0.04 6.26 -3.53
C ALA A 4 0.79 4.98 -3.58
N SER A 5 0.67 4.12 -2.57
CA SER A 5 1.39 2.84 -2.52
C SER A 5 0.79 1.90 -1.47
N TRP A 6 0.90 0.59 -1.67
CA TRP A 6 0.63 -0.39 -0.60
C TRP A 6 1.76 -0.45 0.43
N LEU A 7 2.96 0.05 0.10
CA LEU A 7 4.10 0.05 1.02
C LEU A 7 3.86 0.90 2.27
N TYR A 8 2.89 1.82 2.26
CA TYR A 8 2.47 2.55 3.46
C TYR A 8 1.87 1.65 4.57
N ASN A 9 1.58 0.39 4.28
CA ASN A 9 1.24 -0.62 5.30
C ASN A 9 2.47 -1.22 6.00
N VAL A 10 3.68 -1.03 5.46
CA VAL A 10 4.93 -1.59 5.98
C VAL A 10 5.60 -0.57 6.90
N GLU A 11 5.84 -0.95 8.15
CA GLU A 11 6.42 -0.05 9.15
C GLU A 11 7.77 0.54 8.73
N ALA A 12 8.66 -0.28 8.16
CA ALA A 12 9.97 0.18 7.68
C ALA A 12 9.86 1.28 6.62
N TYR A 13 8.87 1.19 5.73
CA TYR A 13 8.63 2.20 4.70
C TYR A 13 8.05 3.49 5.29
N ARG A 14 7.14 3.37 6.27
CA ARG A 14 6.52 4.52 6.96
C ARG A 14 7.55 5.41 7.65
N ARG A 15 8.63 4.85 8.21
CA ARG A 15 9.67 5.61 8.91
C ARG A 15 10.39 6.64 8.03
N LEU A 16 10.25 6.56 6.70
CA LEU A 16 10.82 7.52 5.74
C LEU A 16 10.00 8.81 5.60
N PHE A 17 8.84 8.90 6.25
CA PHE A 17 7.89 9.99 6.04
C PHE A 17 7.51 10.69 7.35
N PRO A 18 7.16 11.99 7.28
CA PRO A 18 6.60 12.72 8.43
C PRO A 18 5.34 12.02 8.96
N SER A 19 5.18 11.97 10.28
CA SER A 19 3.97 11.39 10.91
C SER A 19 2.69 12.11 10.47
N SER A 20 2.76 13.43 10.29
CA SER A 20 1.66 14.27 9.77
C SER A 20 1.24 13.90 8.34
N TYR A 21 2.18 13.48 7.50
CA TYR A 21 1.89 12.96 6.16
C TYR A 21 1.19 11.60 6.23
N LEU A 22 1.70 10.68 7.05
CA LEU A 22 1.12 9.34 7.22
C LEU A 22 -0.27 9.36 7.86
N ALA A 23 -0.59 10.36 8.68
CA ALA A 23 -1.90 10.51 9.31
C ALA A 23 -3.04 10.73 8.29
N THR A 24 -2.68 11.20 7.09
CA THR A 24 -3.63 11.43 6.00
C THR A 24 -3.93 10.16 5.20
N ALA A 25 -3.31 9.04 5.52
CA ALA A 25 -3.46 7.80 4.76
C ALA A 25 -4.94 7.37 4.66
N ARG A 26 -5.39 7.13 3.43
CA ARG A 26 -6.72 6.60 3.11
C ARG A 26 -6.60 5.45 2.14
N ALA A 27 -7.41 4.41 2.34
CA ALA A 27 -7.50 3.32 1.38
C ALA A 27 -8.03 3.86 0.03
N THR A 28 -7.35 3.51 -1.05
CA THR A 28 -7.79 3.82 -2.41
C THR A 28 -8.59 2.64 -2.94
N PRO A 29 -9.88 2.81 -3.26
CA PRO A 29 -10.73 1.73 -3.73
C PRO A 29 -10.37 1.33 -5.17
N HIS A 30 -10.71 0.09 -5.54
CA HIS A 30 -10.55 -0.48 -6.89
C HIS A 30 -9.10 -0.52 -7.39
N CYS A 31 -8.13 -0.51 -6.48
CA CYS A 31 -6.72 -0.55 -6.84
C CYS A 31 -6.24 -1.91 -7.34
N PHE A 32 -7.06 -2.97 -7.25
CA PHE A 32 -6.77 -4.28 -7.86
C PHE A 32 -6.51 -4.23 -9.37
N GLN A 33 -7.08 -3.23 -10.07
CA GLN A 33 -6.88 -3.02 -11.50
C GLN A 33 -5.53 -2.38 -11.85
N HIS A 34 -4.82 -1.86 -10.84
CA HIS A 34 -3.55 -1.18 -11.03
C HIS A 34 -2.38 -2.09 -10.59
N LEU A 35 -1.25 -1.95 -11.28
CA LEU A 35 0.02 -2.62 -10.97
C LEU A 35 0.52 -2.50 -9.51
N PRO A 36 0.26 -1.43 -8.72
CA PRO A 36 0.88 -1.27 -7.41
C PRO A 36 0.65 -2.46 -6.49
N LEU A 37 -0.58 -3.00 -6.42
CA LEU A 37 -0.90 -4.07 -5.47
C LEU A 37 -0.18 -5.38 -5.78
N TRP A 38 0.12 -5.67 -7.04
CA TRP A 38 0.71 -6.96 -7.44
C TRP A 38 2.17 -7.11 -6.96
N GLY A 39 2.87 -6.00 -6.77
CA GLY A 39 4.25 -6.00 -6.25
C GLY A 39 4.39 -6.67 -4.88
N GLN A 40 3.32 -6.77 -4.08
CA GLN A 40 3.38 -7.41 -2.75
C GLN A 40 3.56 -8.94 -2.82
N PHE A 41 3.24 -9.54 -3.97
CA PHE A 41 3.44 -10.96 -4.24
C PHE A 41 4.82 -11.28 -4.77
N LEU A 42 5.67 -10.29 -5.05
CA LEU A 42 7.01 -10.52 -5.57
C LEU A 42 8.05 -10.34 -4.46
N ASP A 43 9.10 -11.14 -4.50
CA ASP A 43 10.30 -10.92 -3.70
C ASP A 43 11.28 -9.98 -4.43
N ARG A 44 12.44 -9.72 -3.80
CA ARG A 44 13.48 -8.84 -4.37
C ARG A 44 14.11 -9.35 -5.67
N HIS A 45 13.91 -10.63 -5.99
CA HIS A 45 14.38 -11.28 -7.21
C HIS A 45 13.28 -11.38 -8.27
N GLY A 46 12.09 -10.86 -8.00
CA GLY A 46 10.93 -10.95 -8.89
C GLY A 46 10.24 -12.32 -8.86
N ALA A 47 10.58 -13.20 -7.91
CA ALA A 47 9.91 -14.48 -7.74
C ALA A 47 8.64 -14.32 -6.90
N VAL A 48 7.65 -15.18 -7.15
CA VAL A 48 6.37 -15.16 -6.41
C VAL A 48 6.58 -15.65 -4.98
N ARG A 49 6.09 -14.85 -4.03
CA ARG A 49 6.01 -15.19 -2.61
C ARG A 49 4.81 -16.11 -2.41
N GLU A 50 5.07 -17.41 -2.29
CA GLU A 50 4.02 -18.44 -2.25
C GLU A 50 2.96 -18.22 -1.17
N LYS A 51 3.37 -17.86 0.05
CA LYS A 51 2.41 -17.71 1.16
C LYS A 51 1.40 -16.58 0.89
N PRO A 52 1.82 -15.33 0.63
CA PRO A 52 0.90 -14.27 0.23
C PRO A 52 0.00 -14.65 -0.96
N ALA A 53 0.55 -15.35 -1.96
CA ALA A 53 -0.21 -15.79 -3.13
C ALA A 53 -1.30 -16.81 -2.76
N ARG A 54 -0.98 -17.82 -1.93
CA ARG A 54 -1.97 -18.79 -1.41
C ARG A 54 -3.05 -18.09 -0.59
N ASP A 55 -2.66 -17.24 0.37
CA ASP A 55 -3.60 -16.50 1.22
C ASP A 55 -4.56 -15.63 0.38
N PHE A 56 -4.08 -15.06 -0.73
CA PHE A 56 -4.91 -14.30 -1.67
C PHE A 56 -5.92 -15.18 -2.41
N LEU A 57 -5.46 -16.32 -2.95
CA LEU A 57 -6.32 -17.26 -3.68
C LEU A 57 -7.39 -17.84 -2.76
N ASP A 58 -7.03 -18.22 -1.53
CA ASP A 58 -7.97 -18.73 -0.53
C ASP A 58 -9.07 -17.69 -0.24
N ARG A 59 -8.71 -16.41 -0.08
CA ARG A 59 -9.71 -15.33 0.14
C ARG A 59 -10.59 -15.10 -1.09
N LEU A 60 -9.99 -15.22 -2.28
CA LEU A 60 -10.67 -15.03 -3.56
C LEU A 60 -11.76 -16.09 -3.78
N GLU A 61 -11.50 -17.35 -3.42
CA GLU A 61 -12.49 -18.44 -3.52
C GLU A 61 -13.78 -18.15 -2.74
N HIS A 62 -13.70 -17.31 -1.71
CA HIS A 62 -14.84 -16.95 -0.87
C HIS A 62 -15.53 -15.63 -1.28
N GLN A 63 -15.08 -14.97 -2.36
CA GLN A 63 -15.73 -13.75 -2.85
C GLN A 63 -16.81 -14.05 -3.90
N SER A 64 -17.98 -13.46 -3.73
CA SER A 64 -19.11 -13.55 -4.67
C SER A 64 -19.31 -12.29 -5.51
N SER A 65 -18.52 -11.24 -5.27
CA SER A 65 -18.59 -9.97 -6.02
C SER A 65 -17.22 -9.33 -6.21
N VAL A 66 -17.12 -8.49 -7.24
CA VAL A 66 -15.90 -7.73 -7.59
C VAL A 66 -15.53 -6.72 -6.51
N ASP A 67 -16.51 -6.20 -5.77
CA ASP A 67 -16.29 -5.21 -4.71
C ASP A 67 -15.49 -5.76 -3.51
N GLY A 68 -15.43 -7.10 -3.38
CA GLY A 68 -14.65 -7.78 -2.35
C GLY A 68 -13.17 -8.00 -2.71
N LEU A 69 -12.76 -7.78 -3.96
CA LEU A 69 -11.43 -8.19 -4.45
C LEU A 69 -10.29 -7.45 -3.78
N ASP A 70 -10.44 -6.14 -3.51
CA ASP A 70 -9.41 -5.36 -2.81
C ASP A 70 -9.07 -5.96 -1.44
N ARG A 71 -10.05 -6.58 -0.76
CA ARG A 71 -9.88 -7.21 0.57
C ARG A 71 -9.12 -8.54 0.51
N CYS A 72 -8.99 -9.14 -0.67
CA CYS A 72 -8.20 -10.35 -0.85
C CYS A 72 -6.71 -10.07 -0.74
N PHE A 73 -6.26 -8.87 -1.11
CA PHE A 73 -4.86 -8.49 -1.05
C PHE A 73 -4.36 -8.40 0.41
N PRO A 74 -3.13 -8.85 0.70
CA PRO A 74 -2.53 -8.73 2.04
C PRO A 74 -2.51 -7.28 2.56
N PHE A 75 -2.19 -6.33 1.69
CA PHE A 75 -2.14 -4.90 1.97
C PHE A 75 -3.01 -4.10 1.02
N GLN A 76 -3.61 -3.03 1.53
CA GLN A 76 -4.42 -2.09 0.76
C GLN A 76 -3.53 -1.01 0.12
N ALA A 77 -3.91 -0.51 -1.06
CA ALA A 77 -3.28 0.69 -1.59
C ALA A 77 -3.71 1.89 -0.73
N LEU A 78 -2.75 2.67 -0.25
CA LEU A 78 -3.02 3.87 0.54
C LEU A 78 -2.60 5.11 -0.24
N SER A 79 -3.48 6.11 -0.29
CA SER A 79 -3.17 7.46 -0.74
C SER A 79 -2.90 8.36 0.47
N VAL A 80 -1.94 9.26 0.34
CA VAL A 80 -1.49 10.21 1.36
C VAL A 80 -1.23 11.56 0.74
N GLU A 81 -1.52 12.62 1.47
CA GLU A 81 -1.34 13.99 1.03
C GLU A 81 -0.98 14.90 2.19
N ALA A 82 0.05 15.73 2.02
CA ALA A 82 0.32 16.84 2.94
C ALA A 82 1.07 17.98 2.23
N PRO A 83 1.10 19.18 2.82
CA PRO A 83 1.96 20.27 2.35
C PRO A 83 3.44 19.85 2.29
N ALA A 84 4.19 20.40 1.33
CA ALA A 84 5.62 20.14 1.21
C ALA A 84 6.41 20.60 2.43
N GLN A 85 5.92 21.63 3.15
CA GLN A 85 6.53 22.14 4.37
C GLN A 85 6.76 21.04 5.42
N HIS A 86 5.81 20.11 5.57
CA HIS A 86 5.95 19.02 6.54
C HIS A 86 7.17 18.13 6.26
N PHE A 87 7.59 18.03 5.00
CA PHE A 87 8.80 17.31 4.61
C PHE A 87 10.06 18.13 4.87
N TYR A 88 10.04 19.43 4.59
CA TYR A 88 11.16 20.31 4.91
C TYR A 88 11.46 20.32 6.41
N ASP A 89 10.42 20.42 7.25
CA ASP A 89 10.58 20.39 8.69
C ASP A 89 11.11 19.03 9.18
N PHE A 90 10.61 17.94 8.60
CA PHE A 90 11.06 16.58 8.94
C PHE A 90 12.53 16.32 8.56
N TYR A 91 13.01 16.89 7.46
CA TYR A 91 14.39 16.73 6.99
C TYR A 91 15.34 17.86 7.46
N GLY A 92 14.85 18.84 8.23
CA GLY A 92 15.65 19.96 8.73
C GLY A 92 16.14 20.91 7.63
N LEU A 93 15.31 21.14 6.61
CA LEU A 93 15.60 22.00 5.46
C LEU A 93 14.89 23.37 5.52
N SER A 94 14.25 23.69 6.67
CA SER A 94 13.56 24.97 6.93
C SER A 94 14.43 26.03 7.59
#